data_AF-A0A941Y3H1-F1
#
_entry.id   AF-A0A941Y3H1-F1
#
_cell.length_a   1.000
_cell.length_b   1.000
_cell.length_c   1.000
_cell.angle_alpha   90.00
_cell.angle_beta   90.00
_cell.angle_gamma   90.00
#
_symmetry.space_group_name_H-M   'P 1'
#
loop_
_entity.id
_entity.type
_entity.pdbx_description
1 polymer ?
#
loop_
_entity_poly.entity_id
_entity_poly.type
_entity_poly.pdbx_seq_one_letter_code
_entity_poly.pdbx_strand_id
1 'polypeptide(L)'
;MRELKVVGLDADGKRIICESDESGEKFVLRADDRLRAAVRGDKAASNQTQIDVEVTTMLRPKEIQAKIRAGASVEQVAAAAGVDIARVQRFANPVLLERARAAELATAAHPVLADGPAVLTLLETISTSLVARGLDPDATTWDAWRNEDGRWTVQMAWKAGRSDNVAHFRFTPGAHGGTVTAFDDTASELIDPNFNRPLRPVAPVAQLDFEMAPPPPKPAPVPAPRPESEPQPEAPKTSRARKARPAVPGWEDVLLGVRSSGQR
;
A
#
# COMPACT_ATOMS: atom_id res chain seq x y z
N MET A 1 -36.91 35.10 -37.66
CA MET A 1 -35.63 34.56 -38.16
C MET A 1 -35.50 35.04 -39.60
N ARG A 2 -34.38 35.67 -39.98
CA ARG A 2 -34.18 36.13 -41.36
C ARG A 2 -33.66 34.99 -42.21
N GLU A 3 -34.22 34.83 -43.40
CA GLU A 3 -33.82 33.77 -44.33
C GLU A 3 -32.64 34.25 -45.19
N LEU A 4 -31.70 33.32 -45.42
CA LEU A 4 -30.52 33.55 -46.25
C LEU A 4 -30.55 32.57 -47.41
N LYS A 5 -30.33 33.08 -48.62
CA LYS A 5 -30.20 32.27 -49.83
C LYS A 5 -28.73 32.01 -50.13
N VAL A 6 -28.38 30.77 -50.49
CA VAL A 6 -27.02 30.44 -50.92
C VAL A 6 -26.81 30.93 -52.35
N VAL A 7 -25.85 31.82 -52.55
CA VAL A 7 -25.52 32.41 -53.85
C VAL A 7 -24.41 31.62 -54.55
N GLY A 8 -23.43 31.12 -53.79
CA GLY A 8 -22.34 30.33 -54.36
C GLY A 8 -21.26 29.94 -53.36
N LEU A 9 -20.23 29.28 -53.87
CA LEU A 9 -19.01 28.95 -53.15
C LEU A 9 -17.93 29.96 -53.50
N ASP A 10 -17.11 30.31 -52.51
CA ASP A 10 -15.91 31.11 -52.71
C ASP A 10 -14.83 30.32 -53.46
N ALA A 11 -13.84 31.01 -54.05
CA ALA A 11 -12.82 30.43 -54.94
C ALA A 11 -12.04 29.25 -54.33
N ASP A 12 -11.88 29.24 -53.01
CA ASP A 12 -11.18 28.17 -52.27
C ASP A 12 -12.08 26.96 -51.94
N GLY A 13 -13.37 27.02 -52.23
CA GLY A 13 -14.37 25.99 -51.89
C GLY A 13 -14.63 25.81 -50.38
N LYS A 14 -13.94 26.57 -49.53
CA LYS A 14 -14.00 26.49 -48.05
C LYS A 14 -15.03 27.42 -47.41
N ARG A 15 -15.61 28.34 -48.19
CA ARG A 15 -16.55 29.36 -47.72
C ARG A 15 -17.78 29.39 -48.62
N ILE A 16 -18.96 29.46 -48.02
CA ILE A 16 -20.24 29.59 -48.71
C ILE A 16 -20.70 31.04 -48.59
N ILE A 17 -21.08 31.64 -49.71
CA ILE A 17 -21.60 32.99 -49.76
C ILE A 17 -23.13 32.90 -49.75
N CYS A 18 -23.72 33.52 -48.74
CA CYS A 18 -25.16 33.63 -48.54
C CYS A 18 -25.58 35.09 -48.72
N GLU A 19 -26.81 35.33 -49.14
CA GLU A 19 -27.38 36.66 -49.30
C GLU A 19 -28.73 36.74 -48.61
N SER A 20 -29.02 37.87 -47.96
CA SER A 20 -30.32 38.13 -47.35
C SER A 20 -31.32 38.62 -48.39
N ASP A 21 -32.50 38.00 -48.41
CA ASP A 21 -33.56 38.31 -49.39
C ASP A 21 -34.10 39.75 -49.28
N GLU A 22 -34.05 40.34 -48.07
CA GLU A 22 -34.60 41.67 -47.81
C GLU A 22 -33.61 42.82 -48.07
N SER A 23 -32.31 42.56 -48.03
CA SER A 23 -31.28 43.62 -47.96
C SER A 23 -30.17 43.50 -49.00
N GLY A 24 -30.04 42.34 -49.67
CA GLY A 24 -28.92 42.05 -50.56
C GLY A 24 -27.56 41.96 -49.83
N GLU A 25 -27.56 41.98 -48.49
CA GLU A 25 -26.36 41.85 -47.69
C GLU A 25 -25.78 40.44 -47.84
N LYS A 26 -24.47 40.38 -48.10
CA LYS A 26 -23.74 39.13 -48.30
C LYS A 26 -23.08 38.70 -47.00
N PHE A 27 -23.36 37.45 -46.61
CA PHE A 27 -22.81 36.79 -45.45
C PHE A 27 -21.92 35.62 -45.90
N VAL A 28 -20.83 35.38 -45.16
CA VAL A 28 -19.91 34.30 -45.47
C VAL A 28 -19.94 33.26 -44.35
N LEU A 29 -20.27 32.02 -44.70
CA LEU A 29 -20.26 30.87 -43.81
C LEU A 29 -19.05 29.99 -44.09
N ARG A 30 -18.41 29.48 -43.05
CA ARG A 30 -17.35 28.46 -43.20
C ARG A 30 -17.98 27.10 -43.46
N ALA A 31 -17.46 26.38 -44.45
CA ALA A 31 -17.87 25.01 -44.76
C ALA A 31 -17.14 24.00 -43.84
N ASP A 32 -17.40 24.08 -42.54
CA ASP A 32 -16.83 23.17 -41.54
C ASP A 32 -17.70 21.93 -41.31
N ASP A 33 -17.19 20.98 -40.54
CA ASP A 33 -17.91 19.73 -40.24
C ASP A 33 -19.20 19.97 -39.44
N ARG A 34 -19.31 21.11 -38.76
CA ARG A 34 -20.52 21.52 -38.02
C ARG A 34 -21.64 21.93 -38.99
N LEU A 35 -21.34 22.71 -40.02
CA LEU A 35 -22.32 23.04 -41.07
C LEU A 35 -22.72 21.78 -41.85
N ARG A 36 -21.78 20.88 -42.16
CA ARG A 36 -22.06 19.61 -42.83
C ARG A 36 -22.98 18.69 -42.00
N ALA A 37 -22.73 18.61 -40.69
CA ALA A 37 -23.58 17.84 -39.77
C ALA A 37 -24.99 18.46 -39.64
N ALA A 38 -25.08 19.79 -39.56
CA ALA A 38 -26.35 20.50 -39.50
C ALA A 38 -27.21 20.29 -40.77
N VAL A 39 -26.60 20.34 -41.96
CA VAL A 39 -27.29 20.09 -43.24
C VAL A 39 -27.75 18.63 -43.38
N ARG A 40 -26.98 17.66 -42.88
CA ARG A 40 -27.36 16.24 -42.87
C ARG A 40 -28.50 15.92 -41.89
N GLY A 41 -28.87 16.87 -41.02
CA GLY A 41 -29.87 16.66 -39.97
C GLY A 41 -29.35 15.88 -38.77
N ASP A 42 -28.03 15.72 -38.65
CA ASP A 42 -27.35 15.02 -37.54
C ASP A 42 -27.34 15.91 -36.28
N LYS A 43 -28.51 16.19 -35.71
CA LYS A 43 -28.60 16.73 -34.33
C LYS A 43 -28.15 15.73 -33.26
N ALA A 44 -27.88 14.47 -33.64
CA ALA A 44 -27.48 13.41 -32.72
C ALA A 44 -25.96 13.27 -32.51
N ALA A 45 -25.11 13.85 -33.37
CA ALA A 45 -23.66 13.69 -33.27
C ALA A 45 -22.97 14.71 -32.34
N SER A 46 -23.64 15.82 -31.98
CA SER A 46 -23.06 16.83 -31.08
C SER A 46 -22.93 16.35 -29.62
N ASN A 47 -23.66 15.31 -29.22
CA ASN A 47 -23.51 14.71 -27.90
C ASN A 47 -22.22 13.90 -27.80
N GLN A 48 -21.65 13.39 -28.89
CA GLN A 48 -20.40 12.63 -28.82
C GLN A 48 -19.20 13.52 -28.50
N THR A 49 -19.16 14.76 -29.00
CA THR A 49 -18.03 15.67 -28.77
C THR A 49 -18.13 16.42 -27.45
N GLN A 50 -19.34 16.71 -26.95
CA GLN A 50 -19.52 17.38 -25.66
C GLN A 50 -19.38 16.41 -24.47
N ILE A 51 -19.71 15.12 -24.67
CA ILE A 51 -19.37 14.08 -23.70
C ILE A 51 -17.85 13.84 -23.68
N ASP A 52 -17.14 13.89 -24.82
CA ASP A 52 -15.68 13.63 -24.85
C ASP A 52 -14.84 14.72 -24.14
N VAL A 53 -15.31 15.98 -24.09
CA VAL A 53 -14.55 17.12 -23.51
C VAL A 53 -14.79 17.32 -22.01
N GLU A 54 -15.86 16.78 -21.42
CA GLU A 54 -16.00 16.70 -19.93
C GLU A 54 -15.52 15.35 -19.37
N VAL A 55 -15.50 14.29 -20.19
CA VAL A 55 -14.97 12.96 -19.84
C VAL A 55 -13.44 12.93 -19.77
N THR A 56 -12.72 13.94 -20.24
CA THR A 56 -11.25 14.04 -20.04
C THR A 56 -10.84 14.09 -18.56
N THR A 57 -11.77 14.40 -17.66
CA THR A 57 -11.53 14.40 -16.19
C THR A 57 -11.92 13.06 -15.53
N MET A 58 -12.48 12.11 -16.28
CA MET A 58 -12.96 10.82 -15.76
C MET A 58 -12.27 9.67 -16.50
N LEU A 59 -11.49 8.86 -15.77
CA LEU A 59 -10.81 7.67 -16.32
C LEU A 59 -11.74 6.84 -17.21
N ARG A 60 -11.27 6.51 -18.41
CA ARG A 60 -12.04 5.69 -19.36
C ARG A 60 -12.14 4.25 -18.84
N PRO A 61 -13.22 3.52 -19.14
CA PRO A 61 -13.37 2.12 -18.71
C PRO A 61 -12.17 1.23 -19.04
N LYS A 62 -11.56 1.43 -20.21
CA LYS A 62 -10.35 0.71 -20.65
C LYS A 62 -9.15 0.97 -19.73
N GLU A 63 -9.00 2.20 -19.23
CA GLU A 63 -7.90 2.58 -18.35
C GLU A 63 -8.12 2.02 -16.93
N ILE A 64 -9.36 2.04 -16.44
CA ILE A 64 -9.74 1.35 -15.19
C ILE A 64 -9.35 -0.12 -15.29
N GLN A 65 -9.79 -0.80 -16.35
CA GLN A 65 -9.49 -2.22 -16.56
C GLN A 65 -7.99 -2.49 -16.69
N ALA A 66 -7.24 -1.64 -17.39
CA ALA A 66 -5.80 -1.78 -17.52
C ALA A 66 -5.09 -1.66 -16.16
N LYS A 67 -5.45 -0.66 -15.35
CA LYS A 67 -4.89 -0.47 -14.00
C LYS A 67 -5.22 -1.65 -13.07
N ILE A 68 -6.47 -2.13 -13.07
CA ILE A 68 -6.87 -3.29 -12.26
C ILE A 68 -6.13 -4.55 -12.74
N ARG A 69 -5.94 -4.74 -14.05
CA ARG A 69 -5.20 -5.88 -14.61
C ARG A 69 -3.72 -5.86 -14.22
N ALA A 70 -3.15 -4.66 -14.04
CA ALA A 70 -1.79 -4.44 -13.56
C ALA A 70 -1.63 -4.60 -12.04
N GLY A 71 -2.70 -4.96 -11.31
CA GLY A 71 -2.64 -5.25 -9.88
C GLY A 71 -3.16 -4.13 -8.96
N ALA A 72 -3.60 -2.99 -9.51
CA ALA A 72 -4.20 -1.95 -8.69
C ALA A 72 -5.51 -2.44 -8.03
N SER A 73 -5.76 -1.99 -6.80
CA SER A 73 -7.04 -2.23 -6.12
C SER A 73 -8.11 -1.27 -6.64
N VAL A 74 -9.39 -1.62 -6.43
CA VAL A 74 -10.51 -0.77 -6.84
C VAL A 74 -10.46 0.57 -6.11
N GLU A 75 -10.12 0.54 -4.82
CA GLU A 75 -9.97 1.71 -3.95
C GLU A 75 -8.84 2.61 -4.42
N GLN A 76 -7.69 2.02 -4.79
CA GLN A 76 -6.54 2.77 -5.32
C GLN A 76 -6.90 3.45 -6.64
N VAL A 77 -7.58 2.74 -7.55
CA VAL A 77 -8.01 3.32 -8.83
C VAL A 77 -9.04 4.43 -8.61
N ALA A 78 -10.01 4.23 -7.70
CA ALA A 78 -11.01 5.24 -7.35
C ALA A 78 -10.36 6.51 -6.76
N ALA A 79 -9.45 6.34 -5.81
CA ALA A 79 -8.73 7.43 -5.17
C ALA A 79 -7.84 8.21 -6.15
N ALA A 80 -7.09 7.50 -7.01
CA ALA A 80 -6.24 8.12 -8.03
C ALA A 80 -7.05 8.84 -9.13
N ALA A 81 -8.28 8.40 -9.37
CA ALA A 81 -9.20 8.97 -10.35
C ALA A 81 -10.06 10.12 -9.82
N GLY A 82 -10.21 10.23 -8.51
CA GLY A 82 -11.22 11.08 -7.88
C GLY A 82 -12.67 10.66 -8.22
N VAL A 83 -12.91 9.38 -8.51
CA VAL A 83 -14.26 8.87 -8.82
C VAL A 83 -14.77 7.93 -7.74
N ASP A 84 -16.08 7.75 -7.68
CA ASP A 84 -16.72 6.85 -6.72
C ASP A 84 -16.33 5.37 -6.94
N ILE A 85 -16.15 4.64 -5.85
CA ILE A 85 -15.74 3.21 -5.85
C ILE A 85 -16.75 2.35 -6.61
N ALA A 86 -18.06 2.58 -6.48
CA ALA A 86 -19.08 1.78 -7.14
C ALA A 86 -19.01 1.90 -8.68
N ARG A 87 -18.59 3.07 -9.18
CA ARG A 87 -18.34 3.27 -10.62
C ARG A 87 -17.16 2.44 -11.10
N VAL A 88 -16.06 2.42 -10.36
CA VAL A 88 -14.88 1.61 -10.70
C VAL A 88 -15.22 0.12 -10.64
N GLN A 89 -15.96 -0.31 -9.61
CA GLN A 89 -16.33 -1.71 -9.39
C GLN A 89 -17.06 -2.33 -10.60
N ARG A 90 -17.97 -1.58 -11.24
CA ARG A 90 -18.71 -2.05 -12.42
C ARG A 90 -17.79 -2.46 -13.57
N PHE A 91 -16.67 -1.79 -13.74
CA PHE A 91 -15.68 -2.09 -14.78
C PHE A 91 -14.56 -3.01 -14.29
N ALA A 92 -14.32 -3.05 -12.97
CA ALA A 92 -13.32 -3.91 -12.35
C ALA A 92 -13.76 -5.37 -12.25
N ASN A 93 -15.04 -5.65 -11.97
CA ASN A 93 -15.55 -7.02 -11.74
C ASN A 93 -15.09 -8.05 -12.80
N PRO A 94 -15.19 -7.80 -14.12
CA PRO A 94 -14.72 -8.76 -15.12
C PRO A 94 -13.21 -9.04 -15.04
N VAL A 95 -12.41 -8.03 -14.72
CA VAL A 95 -10.95 -8.14 -14.60
C VAL A 95 -10.57 -8.81 -13.28
N LEU A 96 -11.28 -8.53 -12.19
CA LEU A 96 -11.10 -9.22 -10.92
C LEU A 96 -11.40 -10.72 -11.06
N LEU A 97 -12.38 -11.12 -11.87
CA LEU A 97 -12.66 -12.51 -12.17
C LEU A 97 -11.57 -13.15 -13.04
N GLU A 98 -10.99 -12.41 -14.00
CA GLU A 98 -9.82 -12.83 -14.78
C GLU A 98 -8.63 -13.12 -13.84
N ARG A 99 -8.37 -12.21 -12.88
CA ARG A 99 -7.32 -12.32 -11.87
C ARG A 99 -7.54 -13.50 -10.93
N ALA A 100 -8.74 -13.66 -10.40
CA ALA A 100 -9.11 -14.78 -9.54
C ALA A 100 -8.89 -16.13 -10.26
N ARG A 101 -9.34 -16.24 -11.53
CA ARG A 101 -9.09 -17.44 -12.34
C ARG A 101 -7.60 -17.70 -12.56
N ALA A 102 -6.81 -16.66 -12.82
CA ALA A 102 -5.37 -16.82 -12.99
C ALA A 102 -4.71 -17.30 -11.68
N ALA A 103 -5.16 -16.81 -10.53
CA ALA A 103 -4.72 -17.30 -9.22
C ALA A 103 -5.11 -18.77 -9.01
N GLU A 104 -6.36 -19.15 -9.32
CA GLU A 104 -6.83 -20.55 -9.25
C GLU A 104 -5.95 -21.48 -10.10
N LEU A 105 -5.70 -21.12 -11.37
CA LEU A 105 -4.83 -21.89 -12.25
C LEU A 105 -3.41 -22.00 -11.72
N ALA A 106 -2.86 -20.94 -11.13
CA ALA A 106 -1.54 -20.96 -10.53
C ALA A 106 -1.48 -21.83 -9.27
N THR A 107 -2.53 -21.84 -8.45
CA THR A 107 -2.59 -22.72 -7.26
C THR A 107 -2.62 -24.20 -7.64
N ALA A 108 -3.19 -24.54 -8.80
CA ALA A 108 -3.21 -25.88 -9.37
C ALA A 108 -1.95 -26.24 -10.19
N ALA A 109 -1.02 -25.30 -10.37
CA ALA A 109 0.21 -25.51 -11.12
C ALA A 109 1.34 -26.04 -10.23
N HIS A 110 2.41 -26.53 -10.86
CA HIS A 110 3.51 -27.19 -10.16
C HIS A 110 4.66 -26.22 -9.88
N PRO A 111 5.09 -26.04 -8.60
CA PRO A 111 6.25 -25.22 -8.28
C PRO A 111 7.53 -25.84 -8.83
N VAL A 112 8.43 -25.02 -9.36
CA VAL A 112 9.74 -25.45 -9.86
C VAL A 112 10.77 -25.26 -8.75
N LEU A 113 11.31 -26.38 -8.27
CA LEU A 113 12.38 -26.46 -7.28
C LEU A 113 13.73 -26.69 -7.98
N ALA A 114 14.80 -26.82 -7.20
CA ALA A 114 16.16 -27.03 -7.71
C ALA A 114 16.33 -28.35 -8.48
N ASP A 115 15.55 -29.37 -8.14
CA ASP A 115 15.51 -30.69 -8.77
C ASP A 115 14.47 -30.79 -9.92
N GLY A 116 13.69 -29.74 -10.15
CA GLY A 116 12.69 -29.66 -11.22
C GLY A 116 11.28 -29.33 -10.72
N PRO A 117 10.26 -29.45 -11.58
CA PRO A 117 8.86 -29.27 -11.18
C PRO A 117 8.45 -30.31 -10.12
N ALA A 118 7.83 -29.86 -9.03
CA ALA A 118 7.29 -30.74 -8.01
C ALA A 118 6.11 -31.57 -8.55
N VAL A 119 5.91 -32.74 -7.93
CA VAL A 119 4.73 -33.57 -8.20
C VAL A 119 3.47 -32.95 -7.62
N LEU A 120 3.58 -32.36 -6.42
CA LEU A 120 2.47 -31.67 -5.78
C LEU A 120 2.20 -30.34 -6.46
N THR A 121 0.94 -29.90 -6.40
CA THR A 121 0.54 -28.56 -6.80
C THR A 121 1.07 -27.52 -5.82
N LEU A 122 1.05 -26.25 -6.23
CA LEU A 122 1.44 -25.12 -5.39
C LEU A 122 0.61 -25.10 -4.10
N LEU A 123 -0.71 -25.27 -4.22
CA LEU A 123 -1.61 -25.29 -3.07
C LEU A 123 -1.26 -26.40 -2.09
N GLU A 124 -1.06 -27.63 -2.56
CA GLU A 124 -0.72 -28.77 -1.70
C GLU A 124 0.63 -28.58 -0.99
N THR A 125 1.62 -28.06 -1.72
CA THR A 125 2.95 -27.78 -1.18
C THR A 125 2.89 -26.75 -0.06
N ILE A 126 2.19 -25.63 -0.32
CA ILE A 126 2.03 -24.55 0.65
C ILE A 126 1.19 -24.99 1.84
N SER A 127 0.08 -25.69 1.62
CA SER A 127 -0.77 -26.20 2.72
C SER A 127 0.03 -27.11 3.64
N THR A 128 0.87 -27.99 3.10
CA THR A 128 1.77 -28.85 3.88
C THR A 128 2.75 -28.00 4.71
N SER A 129 3.33 -26.97 4.10
CA SER A 129 4.28 -26.05 4.75
C SER A 129 3.61 -25.19 5.85
N LEU A 130 2.38 -24.72 5.64
CA LEU A 130 1.61 -23.98 6.64
C LEU A 130 1.23 -24.86 7.84
N VAL A 131 0.76 -26.08 7.59
CA VAL A 131 0.43 -27.05 8.65
C VAL A 131 1.66 -27.41 9.48
N ALA A 132 2.81 -27.64 8.84
CA ALA A 132 4.07 -27.89 9.54
C ALA A 132 4.52 -26.70 10.43
N ARG A 133 4.10 -25.48 10.09
CA ARG A 133 4.34 -24.24 10.87
C ARG A 133 3.26 -23.97 11.92
N GLY A 134 2.25 -24.83 12.06
CA GLY A 134 1.11 -24.62 12.96
C GLY A 134 0.18 -23.49 12.52
N LEU A 135 0.16 -23.16 11.22
CA LEU A 135 -0.72 -22.18 10.62
C LEU A 135 -1.92 -22.87 9.97
N ASP A 136 -3.01 -22.13 9.84
CA ASP A 136 -4.22 -22.59 9.15
C ASP A 136 -4.04 -22.45 7.62
N PRO A 137 -4.06 -23.55 6.84
CA PRO A 137 -3.93 -23.49 5.39
C PRO A 137 -5.13 -22.84 4.69
N ASP A 138 -6.31 -22.85 5.31
CA ASP A 138 -7.53 -22.28 4.74
C ASP A 138 -7.61 -20.76 4.95
N ALA A 139 -6.83 -20.22 5.90
CA ALA A 139 -6.73 -18.79 6.19
C ALA A 139 -5.76 -18.06 5.25
N THR A 140 -5.83 -18.35 3.95
CA THR A 140 -5.01 -17.74 2.90
C THR A 140 -5.87 -16.96 1.90
N THR A 141 -5.31 -15.90 1.33
CA THR A 141 -5.95 -15.10 0.27
C THR A 141 -5.05 -15.06 -0.95
N TRP A 142 -5.63 -15.34 -2.11
CA TRP A 142 -4.91 -15.44 -3.37
C TRP A 142 -5.38 -14.38 -4.35
N ASP A 143 -4.42 -13.81 -5.05
CA ASP A 143 -4.66 -12.83 -6.10
C ASP A 143 -3.58 -12.98 -7.17
N ALA A 144 -3.89 -12.55 -8.38
CA ALA A 144 -2.94 -12.57 -9.48
C ALA A 144 -3.13 -11.35 -10.37
N TRP A 145 -2.05 -10.91 -11.02
CA TRP A 145 -2.10 -9.83 -11.98
C TRP A 145 -1.08 -10.04 -13.08
N ARG A 146 -1.30 -9.36 -14.20
CA ARG A 146 -0.40 -9.43 -15.35
C ARG A 146 0.46 -8.19 -15.37
N ASN A 147 1.76 -8.39 -15.28
CA ASN A 147 2.74 -7.31 -15.38
C ASN A 147 2.77 -6.74 -16.82
N GLU A 148 3.39 -5.57 -16.99
CA GLU A 148 3.56 -4.94 -18.31
C GLU A 148 4.36 -5.81 -19.29
N ASP A 149 5.24 -6.67 -18.77
CA ASP A 149 6.01 -7.66 -19.53
C ASP A 149 5.17 -8.87 -19.99
N GLY A 150 3.88 -8.91 -19.64
CA GLY A 150 2.94 -9.97 -20.00
C GLY A 150 3.03 -11.22 -19.12
N ARG A 151 3.90 -11.26 -18.09
CA ARG A 151 4.01 -12.37 -17.15
C ARG A 151 2.99 -12.25 -16.02
N TRP A 152 2.52 -13.40 -15.53
CA TRP A 152 1.62 -13.45 -14.37
C TRP A 152 2.43 -13.43 -13.07
N THR A 153 2.07 -12.53 -12.18
CA THR A 153 2.49 -12.54 -10.78
C THR A 153 1.29 -12.98 -9.96
N VAL A 154 1.52 -13.90 -9.03
CA VAL A 154 0.53 -14.45 -8.12
C VAL A 154 0.99 -14.12 -6.73
N GLN A 155 0.11 -13.52 -5.94
CA GLN A 155 0.36 -13.18 -4.55
C GLN A 155 -0.49 -14.07 -3.65
N MET A 156 0.16 -14.68 -2.67
CA MET A 156 -0.50 -15.27 -1.53
C MET A 156 -0.33 -14.35 -0.34
N ALA A 157 -1.42 -14.08 0.39
CA ALA A 157 -1.40 -13.40 1.67
C ALA A 157 -1.92 -14.33 2.77
N TRP A 158 -1.29 -14.28 3.95
CA TRP A 158 -1.74 -15.04 5.12
C TRP A 158 -1.35 -14.32 6.42
N LYS A 159 -2.04 -14.64 7.51
CA LYS A 159 -1.69 -14.12 8.84
C LYS A 159 -0.91 -15.16 9.63
N ALA A 160 0.17 -14.72 10.28
CA ALA A 160 0.89 -15.51 11.28
C ALA A 160 0.94 -14.71 12.59
N GLY A 161 0.11 -15.09 13.56
CA GLY A 161 -0.06 -14.34 14.80
C GLY A 161 -0.60 -12.92 14.53
N ARG A 162 0.25 -11.91 14.72
CA ARG A 162 -0.07 -10.48 14.47
C ARG A 162 0.57 -9.92 13.20
N SER A 163 1.27 -10.76 12.44
CA SER A 163 1.96 -10.35 11.22
C SER A 163 1.12 -10.71 9.99
N ASP A 164 0.90 -9.73 9.12
CA ASP A 164 0.40 -9.94 7.76
C ASP A 164 1.60 -10.27 6.86
N ASN A 165 1.58 -11.45 6.26
CA ASN A 165 2.66 -11.91 5.39
C ASN A 165 2.14 -12.03 3.96
N VAL A 166 3.04 -11.81 3.01
CA VAL A 166 2.79 -11.97 1.59
C VAL A 166 3.92 -12.77 0.97
N ALA A 167 3.62 -13.52 -0.08
CA ALA A 167 4.58 -14.24 -0.89
C ALA A 167 4.17 -14.10 -2.36
N HIS A 168 5.16 -13.90 -3.22
CA HIS A 168 4.94 -13.70 -4.64
C HIS A 168 5.53 -14.84 -5.46
N PHE A 169 4.77 -15.24 -6.47
CA PHE A 169 5.11 -16.30 -7.38
C PHE A 169 4.94 -15.83 -8.83
N ARG A 170 5.71 -16.42 -9.73
CA ARG A 170 5.59 -16.24 -11.18
C ARG A 170 4.92 -17.45 -11.79
N PHE A 171 3.78 -17.23 -12.43
CA PHE A 171 3.01 -18.29 -13.08
C PHE A 171 3.24 -18.30 -14.59
N THR A 172 3.55 -19.48 -15.13
CA THR A 172 3.68 -19.74 -16.56
C THR A 172 2.66 -20.80 -16.97
N PRO A 173 1.60 -20.43 -17.71
CA PRO A 173 0.63 -21.40 -18.22
C PRO A 173 1.28 -22.44 -19.13
N GLY A 174 0.85 -23.70 -19.03
CA GLY A 174 1.38 -24.81 -19.82
C GLY A 174 0.36 -25.93 -20.04
N ALA A 175 0.70 -26.91 -20.87
CA ALA A 175 -0.20 -28.01 -21.26
C ALA A 175 -0.67 -28.89 -20.08
N HIS A 176 0.09 -28.92 -18.98
CA HIS A 176 -0.18 -29.71 -17.78
C HIS A 176 -0.53 -28.82 -16.58
N GLY A 177 -1.34 -27.78 -16.78
CA GLY A 177 -1.70 -26.82 -15.72
C GLY A 177 -0.68 -25.69 -15.52
N GLY A 178 0.55 -25.86 -15.97
CA GLY A 178 1.61 -24.84 -15.96
C GLY A 178 2.58 -25.00 -14.80
N THR A 179 3.50 -24.06 -14.70
CA THR A 179 4.55 -24.05 -13.68
C THR A 179 4.58 -22.74 -12.91
N VAL A 180 5.05 -22.82 -11.68
CA VAL A 180 5.18 -21.69 -10.77
C VAL A 180 6.61 -21.58 -10.28
N THR A 181 7.17 -20.39 -10.26
CA THR A 181 8.51 -20.12 -9.72
C THR A 181 8.41 -19.10 -8.59
N ALA A 182 9.19 -19.28 -7.52
CA ALA A 182 9.25 -18.28 -6.46
C ALA A 182 9.80 -16.96 -7.00
N PHE A 183 9.16 -15.83 -6.63
CA PHE A 183 9.62 -14.50 -7.00
C PHE A 183 10.38 -13.81 -5.86
N ASP A 184 10.05 -14.13 -4.61
CA ASP A 184 10.69 -13.60 -3.42
C ASP A 184 11.16 -14.69 -2.45
N ASP A 185 11.88 -14.28 -1.42
CA ASP A 185 12.41 -15.18 -0.39
C ASP A 185 11.26 -15.88 0.34
N THR A 186 10.20 -15.16 0.71
CA THR A 186 9.02 -15.73 1.39
C THR A 186 8.35 -16.86 0.60
N ALA A 187 8.25 -16.72 -0.72
CA ALA A 187 7.75 -17.75 -1.62
C ALA A 187 8.69 -18.94 -1.68
N SER A 188 10.00 -18.69 -1.76
CA SER A 188 11.04 -19.72 -1.76
C SER A 188 11.00 -20.54 -0.46
N GLU A 189 10.88 -19.86 0.69
CA GLU A 189 10.72 -20.48 2.01
C GLU A 189 9.45 -21.35 2.08
N LEU A 190 8.36 -20.96 1.40
CA LEU A 190 7.09 -21.70 1.45
C LEU A 190 7.12 -23.00 0.65
N ILE A 191 7.77 -23.00 -0.52
CA ILE A 191 7.79 -24.15 -1.44
C ILE A 191 8.95 -25.11 -1.18
N ASP A 192 9.98 -24.69 -0.44
CA ASP A 192 11.10 -25.56 -0.09
C ASP A 192 10.69 -26.55 1.01
N PRO A 193 10.62 -27.87 0.72
CA PRO A 193 10.23 -28.89 1.69
C PRO A 193 11.24 -29.05 2.84
N ASN A 194 12.49 -28.62 2.63
CA ASN A 194 13.55 -28.70 3.63
C ASN A 194 13.69 -27.40 4.43
N PHE A 195 12.82 -26.41 4.18
CA PHE A 195 12.91 -25.13 4.85
C PHE A 195 12.54 -25.27 6.33
N ASN A 196 13.55 -25.47 7.15
CA ASN A 196 13.46 -25.37 8.60
C ASN A 196 14.08 -24.03 9.00
N ARG A 197 13.26 -23.03 9.36
CA ARG A 197 13.79 -21.74 9.81
C ARG A 197 14.69 -22.00 11.03
N PRO A 198 16.01 -21.77 10.94
CA PRO A 198 16.87 -21.94 12.10
C PRO A 198 16.34 -21.04 13.20
N LEU A 199 16.13 -21.60 14.39
CA LEU A 199 15.68 -20.84 15.55
C LEU A 199 16.64 -19.66 15.71
N ARG A 200 16.13 -18.42 15.57
CA ARG A 200 16.94 -17.24 15.88
C ARG A 200 17.33 -17.37 17.36
N PRO A 201 18.63 -17.43 17.69
CA PRO A 201 19.02 -17.43 19.08
C PRO A 201 18.49 -16.14 19.70
N VAL A 202 17.74 -16.27 20.79
CA VAL A 202 17.35 -15.12 21.59
C VAL A 202 18.66 -14.49 22.05
N ALA A 203 18.85 -13.19 21.77
CA ALA A 203 20.01 -12.48 22.28
C ALA A 203 20.08 -12.74 23.79
N PRO A 204 21.24 -13.16 24.32
CA PRO A 204 21.36 -13.43 25.75
C PRO A 204 20.89 -12.19 26.50
N VAL A 205 19.89 -12.37 27.37
CA VAL A 205 19.39 -11.31 28.24
C VAL A 205 20.60 -10.84 29.03
N ALA A 206 21.00 -9.58 28.84
CA ALA A 206 22.03 -8.98 29.67
C ALA A 206 21.53 -9.08 31.12
N GLN A 207 22.16 -9.94 31.92
CA GLN A 207 21.96 -9.93 33.36
C GLN A 207 22.46 -8.56 33.82
N LEU A 208 21.52 -7.62 33.99
CA LEU A 208 21.81 -6.40 34.71
C LEU A 208 22.10 -6.85 36.13
N ASP A 209 23.37 -6.80 36.52
CA ASP A 209 23.78 -6.90 37.91
C ASP A 209 23.10 -5.74 38.64
N PHE A 210 21.92 -6.01 39.19
CA PHE A 210 21.34 -5.13 40.18
C PHE A 210 22.27 -5.21 41.39
N GLU A 211 23.15 -4.22 41.49
CA GLU A 211 24.02 -4.01 42.66
C GLU A 211 23.08 -3.94 43.87
N MET A 212 22.98 -5.06 44.58
CA MET A 212 22.16 -5.18 45.77
C MET A 212 22.71 -4.16 46.76
N ALA A 213 21.93 -3.10 47.01
CA ALA A 213 22.31 -2.06 47.94
C ALA A 213 22.78 -2.74 49.24
N PRO A 214 23.96 -2.34 49.77
CA PRO A 214 24.51 -3.00 50.95
C PRO A 214 23.46 -2.94 52.07
N PRO A 215 23.28 -4.03 52.84
CA PRO A 215 22.31 -4.05 53.91
C PRO A 215 22.56 -2.86 54.85
N PRO A 216 21.51 -2.20 55.36
CA PRO A 216 21.67 -1.08 56.26
C PRO A 216 22.58 -1.51 57.43
N PRO A 217 23.53 -0.66 57.86
CA PRO A 217 24.40 -1.01 58.96
C PRO A 217 23.54 -1.36 60.18
N LYS A 218 23.78 -2.53 60.78
CA LYS A 218 23.16 -2.92 62.05
C LYS A 218 23.33 -1.78 63.05
N PRO A 219 22.28 -1.38 63.79
CA PRO A 219 22.40 -0.34 64.78
C PRO A 219 23.46 -0.75 65.80
N ALA A 220 24.48 0.09 65.96
CA ALA A 220 25.50 -0.08 66.98
C ALA A 220 24.82 -0.08 68.37
N PRO A 221 25.28 -0.88 69.34
CA PRO A 221 24.75 -0.85 70.68
C PRO A 221 25.01 0.54 71.27
N VAL A 222 23.94 1.17 71.78
CA VAL A 222 24.03 2.42 72.53
C VAL A 222 24.95 2.18 73.75
N PRO A 223 26.02 2.96 73.95
CA PRO A 223 26.84 2.82 75.14
C PRO A 223 26.09 3.38 76.35
N ALA A 224 26.03 2.60 77.43
CA ALA A 224 25.58 3.06 78.73
C ALA A 224 26.47 4.21 79.25
N PRO A 225 25.90 5.18 80.00
CA PRO A 225 26.60 6.42 80.35
C PRO A 225 27.72 6.14 81.35
N ARG A 226 28.92 6.67 81.06
CA ARG A 226 29.98 6.86 82.07
C ARG A 226 29.91 8.30 82.60
N PRO A 227 30.17 8.50 83.91
CA PRO A 227 30.05 9.80 84.54
C PRO A 227 31.18 10.75 84.14
N GLU A 228 30.80 12.02 84.24
CA GLU A 228 31.43 13.29 83.92
C GLU A 228 32.84 13.49 84.48
N SER A 229 33.71 14.12 83.68
CA SER A 229 34.81 14.97 84.15
C SER A 229 35.11 16.04 83.08
N GLU A 230 35.30 17.25 83.59
CA GLU A 230 35.13 18.60 83.02
C GLU A 230 36.35 19.10 82.16
N PRO A 231 36.45 20.37 81.68
CA PRO A 231 36.23 20.78 80.28
C PRO A 231 37.46 21.42 79.56
N GLN A 232 37.22 21.98 78.34
CA GLN A 232 37.96 23.05 77.59
C GLN A 232 38.88 22.65 76.38
N PRO A 233 39.18 23.54 75.39
CA PRO A 233 38.31 23.93 74.24
C PRO A 233 38.98 23.87 72.82
N GLU A 234 38.18 24.10 71.76
CA GLU A 234 38.52 24.50 70.35
C GLU A 234 39.34 23.49 69.48
N ALA A 235 39.21 23.33 68.15
CA ALA A 235 38.71 24.15 67.04
C ALA A 235 38.38 23.24 65.80
N PRO A 236 37.84 23.78 64.68
CA PRO A 236 37.03 23.05 63.69
C PRO A 236 37.81 22.58 62.44
N LYS A 237 37.37 21.49 61.79
CA LYS A 237 37.74 21.15 60.39
C LYS A 237 36.56 20.50 59.65
N THR A 238 35.74 21.32 58.99
CA THR A 238 35.75 21.58 57.53
C THR A 238 35.24 20.44 56.66
N SER A 239 34.07 20.71 56.10
CA SER A 239 33.38 20.10 54.96
C SER A 239 34.28 19.61 53.81
N ARG A 240 33.87 18.50 53.19
CA ARG A 240 34.00 18.35 51.73
C ARG A 240 32.67 17.93 51.11
N ALA A 241 32.35 18.68 50.06
CA ALA A 241 31.09 18.73 49.34
C ALA A 241 30.78 17.44 48.57
N ARG A 242 29.50 17.04 48.59
CA ARG A 242 28.95 16.07 47.64
C ARG A 242 28.75 16.76 46.29
N LYS A 243 29.37 16.20 45.25
CA LYS A 243 29.19 16.64 43.87
C LYS A 243 27.86 16.11 43.35
N ALA A 244 26.95 17.02 43.01
CA ALA A 244 25.61 16.74 42.52
C ALA A 244 25.66 15.96 41.20
N ARG A 245 24.88 14.87 41.12
CA ARG A 245 24.53 14.22 39.85
C ARG A 245 23.38 14.99 39.19
N PRO A 246 23.33 15.10 37.86
CA PRO A 246 22.27 15.83 37.16
C PRO A 246 20.93 15.13 37.37
N ALA A 247 19.90 15.91 37.72
CA ALA A 247 18.53 15.42 37.86
C ALA A 247 17.97 15.11 36.46
N VAL A 248 17.82 13.82 36.17
CA VAL A 248 17.06 13.38 35.00
C VAL A 248 15.57 13.40 35.40
N PRO A 249 14.69 14.03 34.60
CA PRO A 249 13.25 14.08 34.88
C PRO A 249 12.65 12.68 35.01
N GLY A 250 11.65 12.56 35.87
CA GLY A 250 10.91 11.31 36.04
C GLY A 250 10.14 10.96 34.77
N TRP A 251 9.92 9.67 34.54
CA TRP A 251 9.14 9.16 33.40
C TRP A 251 7.70 9.70 33.34
N GLU A 252 7.20 10.19 34.47
CA GLU A 252 5.93 10.89 34.61
C GLU A 252 5.90 12.28 33.94
N ASP A 253 7.01 13.03 33.94
CA ASP A 253 7.12 14.32 33.22
C ASP A 253 7.08 14.14 31.69
N VAL A 254 7.54 12.98 31.19
CA VAL A 254 7.57 12.66 29.75
C VAL A 254 6.19 12.27 29.22
N LEU A 255 5.37 11.60 30.04
CA LEU A 255 4.04 11.14 29.64
C LEU A 255 2.95 12.21 29.79
N LEU A 256 3.12 13.16 30.70
CA LEU A 256 2.11 14.19 30.97
C LEU A 256 2.39 15.54 30.28
N GLY A 257 3.53 15.71 29.63
CA GLY A 257 3.83 16.90 28.80
C GLY A 257 3.85 18.22 29.56
N VAL A 258 3.95 18.19 30.90
CA VAL A 258 4.04 19.37 31.76
C VAL A 258 5.49 19.53 32.19
N ARG A 259 6.10 20.65 31.80
CA ARG A 259 7.48 20.99 32.19
C ARG A 259 7.43 21.47 33.64
N SER A 260 7.97 20.69 34.58
CA SER A 260 8.20 21.16 35.94
C SER A 260 9.20 22.33 35.93
N SER A 261 8.70 23.53 36.20
CA SER A 261 9.51 24.74 36.39
C SER A 261 10.01 24.79 37.82
N GLY A 262 11.26 24.37 38.04
CA GLY A 262 11.97 24.57 39.30
C GLY A 262 12.66 25.94 39.36
N GLN A 263 11.98 26.95 39.90
CA GLN A 263 12.57 27.95 40.81
C GLN A 263 12.17 27.48 42.22
N ARG A 264 13.06 27.32 43.21
CA ARG A 264 14.09 28.24 43.69
C ARG A 264 15.10 27.48 44.54
#